data_AF-A0A2L0UJT3-F1
#
_entry.id   AF-A0A2L0UJT3-F1
#
_cell.length_a   1.000
_cell.length_b   1.000
_cell.length_c   1.000
_cell.angle_alpha   90.00
_cell.angle_beta   90.00
_cell.angle_gamma   90.00
#
_symmetry.space_group_name_H-M   'P 1'
#
loop_
_entity.id
_entity.type
_entity.pdbx_description
1 polymer ?
#
loop_
_entity_poly.entity_id
_entity_poly.type
_entity_poly.pdbx_seq_one_letter_code
_entity_poly.pdbx_strand_id
1 'polypeptide(L)'
;MAARDELMALMQQFTVETDRYVDVASERDSLYRTDLHALGIMMGAARAGLTVTPGLLREELNLSSPATTALVDRLDSAGHVTRRRSEVDRRQVHLEMTEKARITGAMLFAP
;
A
#
# COMPACT_ATOMS: atom_id res chain seq x y z
N MET A 1 -15.24 -31.47 1.55
CA MET A 1 -16.11 -30.30 1.82
C MET A 1 -15.69 -29.60 3.10
N ALA A 2 -15.65 -30.28 4.25
CA ALA A 2 -15.26 -29.68 5.54
C ALA A 2 -13.96 -28.83 5.51
N ALA A 3 -12.86 -29.34 4.95
CA ALA A 3 -11.59 -28.60 4.88
C ALA A 3 -11.63 -27.34 3.99
N ARG A 4 -12.47 -27.34 2.95
CA ARG A 4 -12.67 -26.16 2.09
C ARG A 4 -13.44 -25.10 2.86
N ASP A 5 -14.52 -25.50 3.54
CA ASP A 5 -15.39 -24.58 4.26
C ASP A 5 -14.64 -23.99 5.48
N GLU A 6 -13.78 -24.79 6.12
CA GLU A 6 -12.86 -24.35 7.18
C GLU A 6 -11.81 -23.35 6.65
N LEU A 7 -11.18 -23.63 5.50
CA LEU A 7 -10.25 -22.68 4.87
C LEU A 7 -10.95 -21.35 4.54
N MET A 8 -12.16 -21.40 3.98
CA MET A 8 -12.92 -20.18 3.67
C MET A 8 -13.29 -19.39 4.92
N ALA A 9 -13.66 -20.08 6.01
CA ALA A 9 -13.94 -19.43 7.30
C ALA A 9 -12.68 -18.78 7.88
N LEU A 10 -11.53 -19.46 7.83
CA LEU A 10 -10.25 -18.92 8.28
C LEU A 10 -9.80 -17.72 7.44
N MET A 11 -9.97 -17.77 6.11
CA MET A 11 -9.70 -16.64 5.24
C MET A 11 -10.63 -15.46 5.54
N GLN A 12 -11.92 -15.70 5.77
CA GLN A 12 -12.87 -14.66 6.13
C GLN A 12 -12.51 -14.02 7.48
N GLN A 13 -12.15 -14.84 8.48
CA GLN A 13 -11.73 -14.36 9.79
C GLN A 13 -10.43 -13.56 9.70
N PHE A 14 -9.44 -14.05 8.95
CA PHE A 14 -8.20 -13.33 8.70
C PHE A 14 -8.43 -11.97 8.02
N THR A 15 -9.30 -11.91 7.01
CA THR A 15 -9.69 -10.64 6.37
C THR A 15 -10.30 -9.68 7.37
N VAL A 16 -11.24 -10.13 8.21
CA VAL A 16 -11.89 -9.28 9.22
C VAL A 16 -10.90 -8.76 10.28
N GLU A 17 -9.98 -9.60 10.74
CA GLU A 17 -8.95 -9.19 11.71
C GLU A 17 -7.95 -8.21 11.08
N THR A 18 -7.53 -8.46 9.84
CA THR A 18 -6.71 -7.53 9.07
C THR A 18 -7.43 -6.21 8.86
N ASP A 19 -8.74 -6.24 8.62
CA ASP A 19 -9.54 -5.05 8.41
C ASP A 19 -9.61 -4.18 9.67
N ARG A 20 -9.83 -4.78 10.84
CA ARG A 20 -9.79 -4.06 12.13
C ARG A 20 -8.41 -3.48 12.43
N TYR A 21 -7.33 -4.18 12.07
CA TYR A 21 -5.97 -3.69 12.24
C TYR A 21 -5.70 -2.43 11.40
N VAL A 22 -6.13 -2.47 10.13
CA VAL A 22 -6.07 -1.32 9.21
C VAL A 22 -6.82 -0.12 9.77
N ASP A 23 -8.00 -0.31 10.34
CA ASP A 23 -8.81 0.78 10.87
C ASP A 23 -8.11 1.46 12.07
N VAL A 24 -7.52 0.69 13.00
CA VAL A 24 -6.73 1.24 14.12
C VAL A 24 -5.46 1.96 13.63
N ALA A 25 -4.79 1.43 12.60
CA ALA A 25 -3.63 2.09 12.00
C ALA A 25 -4.02 3.38 11.26
N SER A 26 -5.22 3.43 10.66
CA SER A 26 -5.74 4.60 9.94
C SER A 26 -5.95 5.82 10.84
N GLU A 27 -6.39 5.61 12.09
CA GLU A 27 -6.73 6.68 13.02
C GLU A 27 -5.50 7.52 13.43
N ARG A 28 -4.30 6.92 13.42
CA ARG A 28 -3.07 7.62 13.83
C ARG A 28 -2.49 8.54 12.76
N ASP A 29 -2.59 8.16 11.49
CA ASP A 29 -1.98 8.88 10.35
C ASP A 29 -3.02 9.45 9.35
N SER A 30 -4.32 9.32 9.64
CA SER A 30 -5.42 9.71 8.72
C SER A 30 -5.33 9.07 7.32
N LEU A 31 -4.82 7.83 7.25
CA LEU A 31 -4.65 7.10 5.99
C LEU A 31 -5.89 6.28 5.65
N TYR A 32 -6.27 6.21 4.38
CA TYR A 32 -7.32 5.26 3.98
C TYR A 32 -6.77 3.83 3.91
N ARG A 33 -7.68 2.84 3.98
CA ARG A 33 -7.37 1.42 3.75
C ARG A 33 -6.57 1.18 2.47
N THR A 34 -6.93 1.88 1.39
CA THR A 34 -6.22 1.81 0.11
C THR A 34 -4.82 2.38 0.17
N ASP A 35 -4.59 3.42 0.98
CA ASP A 35 -3.26 4.01 1.20
C ASP A 35 -2.36 3.01 1.94
N LEU A 36 -2.89 2.32 2.95
CA LEU A 36 -2.18 1.26 3.68
C LEU A 36 -1.84 0.05 2.79
N HIS A 37 -2.77 -0.38 1.93
CA HIS A 37 -2.50 -1.43 0.95
C HIS A 37 -1.40 -1.02 -0.03
N ALA A 38 -1.39 0.24 -0.48
CA ALA A 38 -0.33 0.76 -1.33
C ALA A 38 1.04 0.66 -0.63
N LEU A 39 1.15 1.04 0.65
CA LEU A 39 2.39 0.88 1.41
C LEU A 39 2.85 -0.58 1.49
N GLY A 40 1.92 -1.53 1.66
CA GLY A 40 2.20 -2.96 1.61
C GLY A 40 2.81 -3.42 0.28
N ILE A 41 2.21 -3.00 -0.84
CA ILE A 41 2.72 -3.27 -2.19
C ILE A 41 4.11 -2.66 -2.38
N MET A 42 4.30 -1.40 -1.96
CA MET A 42 5.59 -0.71 -2.07
C MET A 42 6.70 -1.42 -1.28
N MET A 43 6.41 -1.94 -0.09
CA MET A 43 7.38 -2.75 0.66
C MET A 43 7.70 -4.07 -0.03
N GLY A 44 6.70 -4.73 -0.61
CA GLY A 44 6.91 -5.95 -1.41
C GLY A 44 7.84 -5.69 -2.60
N ALA A 45 7.55 -4.63 -3.36
CA ALA A 45 8.37 -4.20 -4.50
C ALA A 45 9.80 -3.83 -4.06
N ALA A 46 9.96 -3.09 -2.95
CA ALA A 46 11.27 -2.73 -2.41
C ALA A 46 12.10 -3.97 -2.03
N ARG A 47 11.48 -4.99 -1.40
CA ARG A 47 12.15 -6.27 -1.08
C ARG A 47 12.58 -7.03 -2.35
N ALA A 48 11.82 -6.90 -3.43
CA ALA A 48 12.13 -7.49 -4.72
C ALA A 48 13.11 -6.65 -5.57
N GLY A 49 13.57 -5.49 -5.07
CA GLY A 49 14.44 -4.58 -5.82
C GLY A 49 13.74 -3.89 -7.00
N LEU A 50 12.41 -3.83 -6.99
CA LEU A 50 11.60 -3.22 -8.05
C LEU A 50 11.34 -1.74 -7.80
N THR A 51 11.45 -0.93 -8.85
CA THR A 51 11.06 0.48 -8.80
C THR A 51 9.55 0.61 -8.77
N VAL A 52 9.03 1.35 -7.78
CA VAL A 52 7.60 1.65 -7.70
C VAL A 52 7.28 2.86 -8.57
N THR A 53 6.22 2.74 -9.37
CA THR A 53 5.64 3.83 -10.16
C THR A 53 4.15 3.95 -9.87
N PRO A 54 3.51 5.10 -10.16
CA PRO A 54 2.05 5.20 -10.09
C PRO A 54 1.34 4.16 -10.96
N GLY A 55 1.92 3.79 -12.10
CA GLY A 55 1.37 2.76 -12.99
C GLY A 55 1.31 1.38 -12.33
N LEU A 56 2.36 1.01 -11.61
CA LEU A 56 2.39 -0.24 -10.83
C LEU A 56 1.30 -0.24 -9.76
N LEU A 57 1.18 0.84 -8.97
CA LEU A 57 0.15 0.92 -7.93
C LEU A 57 -1.27 0.88 -8.51
N ARG A 58 -1.50 1.52 -9.66
CA ARG A 58 -2.78 1.47 -10.38
C ARG A 58 -3.17 0.04 -10.71
N GLU A 59 -2.22 -0.75 -11.23
CA GLU A 59 -2.45 -2.13 -11.66
C GLU A 59 -2.69 -3.05 -10.47
N GLU A 60 -1.80 -3.01 -9.47
CA GLU A 60 -1.89 -3.85 -8.27
C GLU A 60 -3.13 -3.54 -7.42
N LEU A 61 -3.57 -2.28 -7.36
CA LEU A 61 -4.76 -1.86 -6.61
C LEU A 61 -6.03 -1.82 -7.46
N ASN A 62 -5.95 -2.15 -8.76
CA ASN A 62 -7.06 -2.04 -9.72
C ASN A 62 -7.79 -0.68 -9.66
N LEU A 63 -7.03 0.41 -9.64
CA LEU A 63 -7.55 1.77 -9.54
C LEU A 63 -7.70 2.45 -10.90
N SER A 64 -8.59 3.43 -10.98
CA SER A 64 -8.59 4.36 -12.10
C SER A 64 -7.39 5.30 -12.03
N SER A 65 -7.03 5.94 -13.16
CA SER A 65 -5.95 6.93 -13.18
C SER A 65 -6.19 8.10 -12.20
N PRO A 66 -7.39 8.73 -12.15
CA PRO A 66 -7.67 9.77 -11.16
C PRO A 66 -7.57 9.29 -9.71
N ALA A 67 -8.06 8.07 -9.42
CA ALA A 67 -7.99 7.50 -8.07
C ALA A 67 -6.54 7.19 -7.66
N THR A 68 -5.71 6.76 -8.61
CA THR A 68 -4.27 6.54 -8.40
C THR A 68 -3.57 7.85 -8.07
N THR A 69 -3.82 8.91 -8.84
CA THR A 69 -3.24 10.24 -8.56
C THR A 69 -3.62 10.72 -7.17
N ALA A 70 -4.91 10.64 -6.82
CA ALA A 70 -5.38 11.05 -5.50
C ALA A 70 -4.75 10.24 -4.36
N LEU A 71 -4.54 8.93 -4.54
CA LEU A 71 -3.83 8.08 -3.59
C LEU A 71 -2.38 8.51 -3.41
N VAL A 72 -1.64 8.70 -4.50
CA VAL A 72 -0.24 9.14 -4.42
C VAL A 72 -0.17 10.56 -3.82
N ASP A 73 -1.13 11.45 -4.07
CA ASP A 73 -1.16 12.81 -3.49
C ASP A 73 -1.36 12.77 -1.99
N ARG A 74 -2.24 11.89 -1.49
CA ARG A 74 -2.43 11.69 -0.05
C ARG A 74 -1.18 11.12 0.61
N LEU A 75 -0.58 10.09 0.02
CA LEU A 75 0.64 9.47 0.57
C LEU A 75 1.81 10.45 0.62
N ASP A 76 1.97 11.31 -0.39
CA ASP A 76 2.97 12.38 -0.43
C ASP A 76 2.69 13.44 0.65
N SER A 77 1.45 13.93 0.71
CA SER A 77 1.02 14.95 1.69
C SER A 77 1.14 14.46 3.14
N ALA A 78 0.90 13.18 3.39
CA ALA A 78 1.04 12.55 4.71
C ALA A 78 2.50 12.17 5.04
N GLY A 79 3.44 12.44 4.14
CA GLY A 79 4.88 12.23 4.34
C GLY A 79 5.34 10.79 4.23
N HIS A 80 4.56 9.92 3.58
CA HIS A 80 4.88 8.51 3.40
C HIS A 80 5.64 8.22 2.11
N VAL A 81 5.47 9.04 1.08
CA VAL A 81 6.11 8.83 -0.21
C VAL A 81 6.72 10.13 -0.70
N THR A 82 7.85 10.05 -1.39
CA THR A 82 8.39 11.15 -2.19
C THR A 82 8.39 10.80 -3.66
N ARG A 83 8.17 11.81 -4.51
CA ARG A 83 8.17 11.66 -5.97
C ARG A 83 9.50 12.09 -6.55
N ARG A 84 10.14 11.22 -7.31
CA ARG A 84 11.34 11.55 -8.08
C ARG A 84 11.07 11.32 -9.57
N ARG A 85 11.37 12.31 -10.41
CA ARG A 85 11.37 12.08 -11.87
C ARG A 85 12.54 11.19 -12.24
N SER A 86 12.31 10.23 -13.13
CA SER A 86 13.38 9.38 -13.63
C SER A 86 14.42 10.22 -14.39
N GLU A 87 15.69 9.89 -14.18
CA GLU A 87 16.82 10.50 -14.88
C GLU A 87 16.98 9.96 -16.31
N VAL A 88 16.46 8.76 -16.57
CA VAL A 88 16.52 8.09 -17.88
C VAL A 88 15.35 8.53 -18.77
N ASP A 89 14.14 8.63 -18.21
CA ASP A 89 12.95 9.09 -18.91
C ASP A 89 12.15 10.07 -18.05
N ARG A 90 12.25 11.38 -18.34
CA ARG A 90 11.61 12.44 -17.54
C ARG A 90 10.08 12.40 -17.53
N ARG A 91 9.46 11.58 -18.39
CA ARG A 91 8.01 11.32 -18.40
C ARG A 91 7.60 10.37 -17.27
N GLN A 92 8.52 9.58 -16.74
CA GLN A 92 8.27 8.64 -15.65
C GLN A 92 8.51 9.28 -14.29
N VAL A 93 7.67 8.89 -13.34
CA VAL A 93 7.75 9.27 -11.93
C VAL A 93 7.96 8.00 -11.13
N HIS A 94 9.00 7.99 -10.31
CA HIS A 94 9.30 6.97 -9.34
C HIS A 94 8.80 7.41 -7.97
N LEU A 95 8.30 6.45 -7.20
CA LEU A 95 7.82 6.65 -5.84
C LEU A 95 8.81 6.00 -4.89
N GLU A 96 9.31 6.78 -3.94
CA GLU A 96 10.23 6.31 -2.91
C GLU A 96 9.54 6.36 -1.55
N MET A 97 9.59 5.25 -0.80
CA MET A 97 9.08 5.21 0.57
C MET A 97 9.97 6.04 1.49
N THR A 98 9.36 6.89 2.31
CA THR A 98 10.04 7.54 3.41
C THR A 98 10.25 6.56 4.57
N GLU A 99 11.06 6.95 5.54
CA GLU A 99 11.21 6.16 6.77
C GLU A 99 9.90 6.04 7.55
N LYS A 100 9.10 7.12 7.57
CA LYS A 100 7.74 7.10 8.15
C LYS A 100 6.90 5.99 7.51
N ALA A 101 6.90 5.88 6.18
CA ALA A 101 6.18 4.82 5.49
C ALA A 101 6.69 3.41 5.80
N ARG A 102 7.99 3.22 6.01
CA ARG A 102 8.50 1.91 6.41
C ARG A 102 8.00 1.50 7.78
N ILE A 103 7.99 2.45 8.74
CA ILE A 103 7.48 2.21 10.09
C ILE A 103 5.97 1.92 10.04
N THR A 104 5.18 2.78 9.40
CA THR A 104 3.72 2.60 9.29
C THR A 104 3.37 1.33 8.51
N GLY A 105 4.06 1.06 7.41
CA GLY A 105 3.88 -0.16 6.64
C GLY A 105 4.24 -1.42 7.42
N ALA A 106 5.34 -1.41 8.20
CA ALA A 106 5.74 -2.54 9.02
C ALA A 106 4.71 -2.88 10.10
N MET A 107 4.00 -1.88 10.65
CA MET A 107 2.89 -2.13 11.57
C MET A 107 1.81 -2.99 10.92
N LEU A 108 1.46 -2.76 9.65
CA LEU A 108 0.45 -3.55 8.93
C LEU A 108 0.70 -5.07 8.96
N PHE A 109 1.95 -5.48 9.14
CA PHE A 109 2.38 -6.89 9.21
C PHE A 109 3.01 -7.26 10.55
N ALA A 110 2.91 -6.39 11.57
CA ALA A 110 3.36 -6.69 12.93
C ALA A 110 2.33 -7.60 13.61
N PRO A 111 2.77 -8.64 14.34
CA PRO A 111 1.90 -9.62 14.99
C PRO A 111 1.03 -9.02 16.11
#